data_AF-A0A1H4G0T0-F1
#
_entry.id   AF-A0A1H4G0T0-F1
#
_cell.length_a   1.000
_cell.length_b   1.000
_cell.length_c   1.000
_cell.angle_alpha   90.00
_cell.angle_beta   90.00
_cell.angle_gamma   90.00
#
_symmetry.space_group_name_H-M   'P 1'
#
loop_
_entity.id
_entity.type
_entity.pdbx_description
1 polymer ?
#
loop_
_entity_poly.entity_id
_entity_poly.type
_entity_poly.pdbx_seq_one_letter_code
_entity_poly.pdbx_strand_id
1 'polypeptide(L)'
;MATQVKAPAPKTKKTTTAKKPVAKKSAPKVVVKDLAKGYNKFKSFEGKEYTGMQVGRSHHWQYDAGDWKETKITPDLWEISYAVTKRRKGHAPENSGAKVGTGYQWYILANQKVVKLNADDYTTEMSGLKFKLAHKRAGKEKWNISAATQRKHLIQFLNEIINQLQIEPITFEFDYQDVHYKGEALPVLATCGEDGTCSEFEITLNDENMGIIKHMKSGWKMDRMDKKMIKLIGEQLEI
;
A
#
# COMPACT_ATOMS: atom_id res chain seq x y z
N MET A 1 25.60 80.25 14.09
CA MET A 1 26.08 81.01 12.91
C MET A 1 26.57 79.96 11.93
N ALA A 2 25.86 79.69 10.84
CA ALA A 2 25.96 80.41 9.56
C ALA A 2 27.39 80.28 8.99
N THR A 3 27.72 79.88 7.77
CA THR A 3 27.09 79.35 6.55
C THR A 3 28.29 78.98 5.65
N GLN A 4 28.03 78.39 4.48
CA GLN A 4 28.87 78.40 3.26
C GLN A 4 29.71 77.15 3.01
N VAL A 5 29.28 76.26 2.11
CA VAL A 5 29.16 76.36 0.63
C VAL A 5 30.46 75.90 -0.03
N LYS A 6 30.36 74.73 -0.66
CA LYS A 6 31.33 74.14 -1.56
C LYS A 6 30.87 74.46 -2.99
N ALA A 7 31.72 75.11 -3.78
CA ALA A 7 31.52 75.39 -5.21
C ALA A 7 32.37 74.42 -6.08
N PRO A 8 32.06 74.25 -7.39
CA PRO A 8 32.16 72.98 -8.10
C PRO A 8 33.27 72.90 -9.19
N ALA A 9 33.56 71.69 -9.68
CA ALA A 9 34.20 71.43 -10.98
C ALA A 9 33.82 69.99 -11.47
N PRO A 10 34.02 69.60 -12.75
CA PRO A 10 32.96 69.61 -13.75
C PRO A 10 32.56 68.22 -14.29
N LYS A 11 31.49 68.26 -15.07
CA LYS A 11 30.76 67.16 -15.72
C LYS A 11 31.62 66.32 -16.67
N THR A 12 31.46 65.00 -16.60
CA THR A 12 31.62 64.10 -17.75
C THR A 12 30.35 63.27 -17.95
N LYS A 13 29.64 63.57 -19.05
CA LYS A 13 28.55 62.77 -19.61
C LYS A 13 29.10 61.43 -20.08
N LYS A 14 28.51 60.31 -19.64
CA LYS A 14 28.47 59.07 -20.44
C LYS A 14 27.10 58.39 -20.29
N THR A 15 26.28 58.68 -21.29
CA THR A 15 25.45 57.78 -22.09
C THR A 15 24.66 56.68 -21.38
N THR A 16 23.36 56.93 -21.31
CA THR A 16 22.23 56.01 -21.11
C THR A 16 22.24 54.80 -22.03
N THR A 17 22.07 53.61 -21.45
CA THR A 17 21.38 52.48 -22.10
C THR A 17 20.26 52.00 -21.18
N ALA A 18 19.03 52.28 -21.59
CA ALA A 18 17.81 51.88 -20.89
C ALA A 18 17.59 50.36 -21.04
N LYS A 19 17.51 49.63 -19.91
CA LYS A 19 17.04 48.24 -19.88
C LYS A 19 15.51 48.23 -19.80
N LYS A 20 14.87 47.61 -20.79
CA LYS A 20 13.42 47.34 -20.85
C LYS A 20 12.96 46.50 -19.64
N PRO A 21 11.75 46.73 -19.09
CA PRO A 21 11.22 45.94 -17.99
C PRO A 21 10.76 44.57 -18.51
N VAL A 22 11.27 43.49 -17.89
CA VAL A 22 10.83 42.13 -18.16
C VAL A 22 9.49 41.88 -17.47
N ALA A 23 8.48 41.52 -18.25
CA ALA A 23 7.14 41.18 -17.77
C ALA A 23 7.19 39.98 -16.80
N LYS A 24 6.61 40.14 -15.60
CA LYS A 24 6.40 39.04 -14.65
C LYS A 24 5.41 38.04 -15.26
N LYS A 25 5.90 36.88 -15.68
CA LYS A 25 5.06 35.72 -15.96
C LYS A 25 4.39 35.28 -14.66
N SER A 26 3.06 35.31 -14.63
CA SER A 26 2.25 34.77 -13.54
C SER A 26 2.53 33.28 -13.38
N ALA A 27 2.79 32.86 -12.15
CA ALA A 27 2.95 31.45 -11.80
C ALA A 27 1.67 30.67 -12.14
N PRO A 28 1.77 29.42 -12.62
CA PRO A 28 0.60 28.62 -12.91
C PRO A 28 -0.18 28.38 -11.60
N LYS A 29 -1.49 28.64 -11.62
CA LYS A 29 -2.39 28.28 -10.52
C LYS A 29 -2.31 26.77 -10.32
N VAL A 30 -1.63 26.35 -9.25
CA VAL A 30 -1.73 24.98 -8.74
C VAL A 30 -3.18 24.80 -8.30
N VAL A 31 -3.97 24.12 -9.11
CA VAL A 31 -5.27 23.61 -8.69
C VAL A 31 -4.98 22.52 -7.68
N VAL A 32 -4.86 22.90 -6.40
CA VAL A 32 -4.88 21.96 -5.29
C VAL A 32 -6.27 21.35 -5.29
N LYS A 33 -6.44 20.24 -6.01
CA LYS A 33 -7.59 19.37 -5.78
C LYS A 33 -7.56 19.04 -4.29
N ASP A 34 -8.65 19.33 -3.59
CA ASP A 34 -8.82 19.02 -2.18
C ASP A 34 -8.91 17.50 -2.02
N LEU A 35 -7.73 16.86 -2.05
CA LEU A 35 -7.58 15.41 -2.00
C LEU A 35 -8.13 14.86 -0.67
N ALA A 36 -8.09 15.66 0.40
CA ALA A 36 -8.61 15.32 1.72
C ALA A 36 -10.11 15.03 1.72
N LYS A 37 -10.90 15.83 0.98
CA LYS A 37 -12.34 15.56 0.79
C LYS A 37 -12.60 14.19 0.17
N GLY A 38 -11.73 13.68 -0.71
CA GLY A 38 -11.91 12.36 -1.32
C GLY A 38 -11.68 11.19 -0.35
N TYR A 39 -10.72 11.33 0.57
CA TYR A 39 -10.41 10.27 1.54
C TYR A 39 -11.53 10.08 2.57
N ASN A 40 -12.16 11.16 3.01
CA ASN A 40 -13.17 11.14 4.08
C ASN A 40 -14.59 10.84 3.58
N LYS A 41 -14.83 10.80 2.26
CA LYS A 41 -16.12 10.42 1.67
C LYS A 41 -16.41 8.93 1.82
N PHE A 42 -17.69 8.60 2.01
CA PHE A 42 -18.23 7.26 1.79
C PHE A 42 -17.99 6.83 0.35
N LYS A 43 -17.73 5.53 0.18
CA LYS A 43 -17.42 4.86 -1.07
C LYS A 43 -18.22 3.57 -1.13
N SER A 44 -18.51 3.07 -2.31
CA SER A 44 -19.14 1.76 -2.51
C SER A 44 -18.18 0.79 -3.20
N PHE A 45 -18.29 -0.49 -2.86
CA PHE A 45 -17.65 -1.62 -3.55
C PHE A 45 -18.58 -2.82 -3.43
N GLU A 46 -19.03 -3.38 -4.57
CA GLU A 46 -19.95 -4.54 -4.62
C GLU A 46 -21.16 -4.40 -3.68
N GLY A 47 -21.83 -3.25 -3.76
CA GLY A 47 -23.01 -2.93 -2.94
C GLY A 47 -22.73 -2.60 -1.47
N LYS A 48 -21.48 -2.70 -0.98
CA LYS A 48 -21.09 -2.38 0.40
C LYS A 48 -20.52 -0.97 0.51
N GLU A 49 -21.01 -0.19 1.47
CA GLU A 49 -20.47 1.14 1.78
C GLU A 49 -19.26 1.07 2.74
N TYR A 50 -18.23 1.86 2.46
CA TYR A 50 -17.03 1.95 3.29
C TYR A 50 -16.41 3.35 3.29
N THR A 51 -15.47 3.59 4.22
CA THR A 51 -14.72 4.85 4.34
C THR A 51 -13.21 4.59 4.38
N GLY A 52 -12.41 5.61 4.11
CA GLY A 52 -10.95 5.53 4.10
C GLY A 52 -10.36 5.35 2.71
N MET A 53 -9.30 4.53 2.61
CA MET A 53 -8.59 4.30 1.36
C MET A 53 -9.48 3.58 0.34
N GLN A 54 -9.49 4.05 -0.91
CA GLN A 54 -10.21 3.41 -2.00
C GLN A 54 -9.63 2.03 -2.33
N VAL A 55 -10.50 1.05 -2.63
CA VAL A 55 -10.10 -0.28 -3.12
C VAL A 55 -9.15 -0.16 -4.33
N GLY A 56 -8.12 -1.00 -4.38
CA GLY A 56 -7.06 -0.98 -5.40
C GLY A 56 -5.95 0.07 -5.19
N ARG A 57 -6.03 0.91 -4.15
CA ARG A 57 -4.92 1.79 -3.74
C ARG A 57 -4.03 1.12 -2.71
N SER A 58 -2.77 1.55 -2.64
CA SER A 58 -1.78 1.02 -1.71
C SER A 58 -1.24 2.09 -0.76
N HIS A 59 -0.76 1.65 0.40
CA HIS A 59 0.10 2.44 1.27
C HIS A 59 1.50 1.83 1.28
N HIS A 60 2.51 2.69 1.30
CA HIS A 60 3.89 2.30 1.51
C HIS A 60 4.38 2.86 2.85
N TRP A 61 4.79 1.96 3.74
CA TRP A 61 5.28 2.27 5.08
C TRP A 61 6.73 1.83 5.21
N GLN A 62 7.52 2.63 5.91
CA GLN A 62 8.82 2.23 6.42
C GLN A 62 8.67 1.98 7.92
N TYR A 63 9.15 0.82 8.36
CA TYR A 63 9.22 0.46 9.76
C TYR A 63 10.59 0.82 10.29
N ASP A 64 10.64 1.32 11.52
CA ASP A 64 11.89 1.47 12.25
C ASP A 64 12.48 0.08 12.58
N ALA A 65 13.62 0.03 13.28
CA ALA A 65 14.09 -1.23 13.85
C ALA A 65 13.05 -1.74 14.87
N GLY A 66 12.41 -2.87 14.55
CA GLY A 66 11.37 -3.46 15.37
C GLY A 66 11.91 -4.55 16.30
N ASP A 67 11.18 -4.81 17.38
CA ASP A 67 11.45 -5.90 18.31
C ASP A 67 10.60 -7.11 17.92
N TRP A 68 11.24 -8.18 17.43
CA TRP A 68 10.60 -9.47 17.12
C TRP A 68 10.94 -10.47 18.22
N LYS A 69 9.91 -11.09 18.79
CA LYS A 69 10.06 -12.15 19.79
C LYS A 69 9.16 -13.30 19.43
N GLU A 70 9.70 -14.51 19.57
CA GLU A 70 8.95 -15.73 19.36
C GLU A 70 9.24 -16.75 20.45
N THR A 71 8.22 -17.50 20.81
CA THR A 71 8.29 -18.55 21.83
C THR A 71 7.67 -19.81 21.24
N LYS A 72 8.43 -20.91 21.24
CA LYS A 72 7.92 -22.21 20.81
C LYS A 72 6.90 -22.72 21.82
N ILE A 73 5.66 -22.94 21.38
CA ILE A 73 4.57 -23.47 22.22
C ILE A 73 4.46 -24.99 22.03
N THR A 74 4.48 -25.47 20.79
CA THR A 74 4.47 -26.89 20.44
C THR A 74 5.49 -27.15 19.33
N PRO A 75 5.74 -28.41 18.89
CA PRO A 75 6.68 -28.70 17.81
C PRO A 75 6.47 -27.83 16.56
N ASP A 76 5.20 -27.55 16.22
CA ASP A 76 4.78 -26.85 14.99
C ASP A 76 4.05 -25.52 15.26
N LEU A 77 3.96 -25.08 16.52
CA LEU A 77 3.29 -23.83 16.90
C LEU A 77 4.21 -22.93 17.70
N TRP A 78 4.29 -21.68 17.26
CA TRP A 78 5.03 -20.62 17.92
C TRP A 78 4.10 -19.44 18.19
N GLU A 79 4.23 -18.84 19.37
CA GLU A 79 3.70 -17.50 19.61
C GLU A 79 4.72 -16.49 19.10
N ILE A 80 4.23 -15.46 18.41
CA ILE A 80 5.06 -14.35 17.93
C ILE A 80 4.52 -13.02 18.45
N SER A 81 5.43 -12.08 18.68
CA SER A 81 5.11 -10.69 18.94
C SER A 81 6.08 -9.78 18.19
N TYR A 82 5.54 -8.73 17.57
CA TYR A 82 6.32 -7.74 16.84
C TYR A 82 5.83 -6.34 17.16
N ALA A 83 6.72 -5.48 17.65
CA ALA A 83 6.38 -4.12 18.05
C ALA A 83 7.38 -3.10 17.49
N VAL A 84 6.85 -2.06 16.85
CA VAL A 84 7.66 -1.05 16.17
C VAL A 84 6.83 0.20 15.82
N THR A 85 7.50 1.35 15.70
CA THR A 85 6.90 2.56 15.12
C THR A 85 7.02 2.53 13.60
N LYS A 86 5.97 2.93 12.90
CA LYS A 86 5.95 2.99 11.42
C LYS A 86 5.69 4.40 10.91
N ARG A 87 6.31 4.73 9.78
CA ARG A 87 6.28 6.06 9.16
C ARG A 87 5.82 5.95 7.71
N ARG A 88 5.03 6.92 7.25
CA ARG A 88 4.63 6.97 5.83
C ARG A 88 5.87 7.29 4.99
N LYS A 89 6.04 6.60 3.88
CA LYS A 89 7.11 6.94 2.91
C LYS A 89 6.89 8.31 2.26
N GLY A 90 5.65 8.79 2.20
CA GLY A 90 5.30 10.13 1.70
C GLY A 90 4.36 10.87 2.65
N HIS A 91 4.34 12.21 2.57
CA HIS A 91 3.47 13.02 3.41
C HIS A 91 1.99 12.75 3.14
N ALA A 92 1.21 12.68 4.22
CA ALA A 92 -0.24 12.68 4.11
C ALA A 92 -0.73 14.07 3.65
N PRO A 93 -1.73 14.15 2.76
CA PRO A 93 -2.39 15.42 2.48
C PRO A 93 -2.91 16.08 3.76
N GLU A 94 -2.88 17.41 3.83
CA GLU A 94 -3.43 18.15 4.97
C GLU A 94 -4.89 17.76 5.23
N ASN A 95 -5.27 17.67 6.50
CA ASN A 95 -6.63 17.31 6.93
C ASN A 95 -7.16 15.95 6.41
N SER A 96 -6.28 15.07 5.96
CA SER A 96 -6.63 13.72 5.50
C SER A 96 -6.25 12.64 6.51
N GLY A 97 -7.00 11.54 6.48
CA GLY A 97 -6.69 10.34 7.25
C GLY A 97 -7.30 10.31 8.65
N ALA A 98 -6.87 9.32 9.42
CA ALA A 98 -7.38 9.07 10.77
C ALA A 98 -6.87 10.13 11.75
N LYS A 99 -7.73 10.54 12.69
CA LYS A 99 -7.33 11.45 13.77
C LYS A 99 -6.30 10.80 14.68
N VAL A 100 -5.40 11.59 15.26
CA VAL A 100 -4.45 11.14 16.28
C VAL A 100 -5.20 10.46 17.44
N GLY A 101 -4.68 9.34 17.93
CA GLY A 101 -5.33 8.50 18.94
C GLY A 101 -6.34 7.49 18.38
N THR A 102 -6.56 7.46 17.06
CA THR A 102 -7.36 6.39 16.43
C THR A 102 -6.60 5.07 16.48
N GLY A 103 -7.25 4.03 17.02
CA GLY A 103 -6.72 2.66 17.05
C GLY A 103 -7.36 1.79 15.97
N TYR A 104 -6.60 0.85 15.45
CA TYR A 104 -7.12 -0.18 14.54
C TYR A 104 -6.65 -1.55 14.99
N GLN A 105 -7.56 -2.52 14.94
CA GLN A 105 -7.25 -3.91 15.17
C GLN A 105 -7.40 -4.65 13.84
N TRP A 106 -6.28 -5.16 13.36
CA TRP A 106 -6.19 -5.91 12.11
C TRP A 106 -5.85 -7.35 12.45
N TYR A 107 -6.46 -8.28 11.73
CA TYR A 107 -6.01 -9.66 11.64
C TYR A 107 -5.16 -9.80 10.39
N ILE A 108 -4.01 -10.45 10.48
CA ILE A 108 -3.14 -10.73 9.34
C ILE A 108 -3.10 -12.24 9.16
N LEU A 109 -3.44 -12.69 7.95
CA LEU A 109 -3.21 -14.06 7.49
C LEU A 109 -2.13 -13.97 6.43
N ALA A 110 -0.96 -14.55 6.69
CA ALA A 110 0.18 -14.38 5.80
C ALA A 110 1.10 -15.60 5.86
N ASN A 111 1.72 -15.88 4.72
CA ASN A 111 2.85 -16.78 4.60
C ASN A 111 4.12 -16.02 4.96
N GLN A 112 4.99 -16.65 5.75
CA GLN A 112 6.32 -16.14 6.03
C GLN A 112 7.36 -17.05 5.36
N LYS A 113 8.20 -16.48 4.48
CA LYS A 113 9.37 -17.14 3.91
C LYS A 113 10.61 -16.65 4.64
N VAL A 114 11.40 -17.59 5.13
CA VAL A 114 12.65 -17.31 5.86
C VAL A 114 13.78 -18.09 5.20
N VAL A 115 14.88 -17.41 4.85
CA VAL A 115 16.06 -18.05 4.26
C VAL A 115 17.28 -17.71 5.10
N LYS A 116 17.99 -18.73 5.58
CA LYS A 116 19.27 -18.54 6.27
C LYS A 116 20.32 -18.07 5.26
N LEU A 117 20.94 -16.92 5.52
CA LEU A 117 21.97 -16.34 4.66
C LEU A 117 23.36 -16.74 5.11
N ASN A 118 23.60 -16.72 6.43
CA ASN A 118 24.85 -17.13 7.06
C ASN A 118 24.58 -17.56 8.51
N ALA A 119 25.59 -17.61 9.36
CA ALA A 119 25.46 -18.06 10.75
C ALA A 119 24.37 -17.31 11.52
N ASP A 120 24.30 -15.99 11.34
CA ASP A 120 23.53 -15.07 12.18
C ASP A 120 22.43 -14.31 11.41
N ASP A 121 22.51 -14.30 10.08
CA ASP A 121 21.56 -13.56 9.24
C ASP A 121 20.55 -14.47 8.55
N TYR A 122 19.30 -14.02 8.57
CA TYR A 122 18.19 -14.64 7.85
C TYR A 122 17.40 -13.54 7.12
N THR A 123 16.93 -13.82 5.91
CA THR A 123 15.87 -13.00 5.30
C THR A 123 14.54 -13.35 5.94
N THR A 124 13.64 -12.37 6.02
CA THR A 124 12.24 -12.61 6.37
C THR A 124 11.35 -11.86 5.41
N GLU A 125 10.43 -12.58 4.79
CA GLU A 125 9.44 -12.03 3.87
C GLU A 125 8.06 -12.50 4.27
N MET A 126 7.08 -11.60 4.22
CA MET A 126 5.67 -11.94 4.43
C MET A 126 4.82 -11.45 3.27
N SER A 127 3.94 -12.33 2.79
CA SER A 127 2.89 -12.06 1.79
C SER A 127 1.55 -12.57 2.34
N GLY A 128 0.47 -11.83 2.09
CA GLY A 128 -0.85 -12.28 2.54
C GLY A 128 -1.90 -11.18 2.64
N LEU A 129 -2.94 -11.49 3.40
CA LEU A 129 -4.15 -10.69 3.54
C LEU A 129 -4.20 -10.02 4.92
N LYS A 130 -4.82 -8.83 4.96
CA LYS A 130 -5.07 -8.11 6.21
C LYS A 130 -6.53 -7.69 6.32
N PHE A 131 -7.21 -8.23 7.32
CA PHE A 131 -8.63 -8.01 7.57
C PHE A 131 -8.87 -7.07 8.75
N LYS A 132 -9.80 -6.11 8.62
CA LYS A 132 -10.13 -5.15 9.68
C LYS A 132 -11.13 -5.76 10.64
N LEU A 133 -10.70 -6.10 11.85
CA LEU A 133 -11.63 -6.62 12.88
C LEU A 133 -12.40 -5.49 13.56
N ALA A 134 -11.69 -4.45 13.99
CA ALA A 134 -12.28 -3.36 14.75
C ALA A 134 -11.50 -2.04 14.58
N HIS A 135 -12.13 -0.95 15.00
CA HIS A 135 -11.49 0.35 15.14
C HIS A 135 -11.92 1.03 16.43
N LYS A 136 -11.03 1.85 16.98
CA LYS A 136 -11.26 2.69 18.14
C LYS A 136 -11.16 4.15 17.70
N ARG A 137 -12.23 4.91 17.85
CA ARG A 137 -12.25 6.34 17.49
C ARG A 137 -11.37 7.13 18.45
N ALA A 138 -10.71 8.17 17.95
CA ALA A 138 -9.94 9.09 18.78
C ALA A 138 -10.79 9.64 19.96
N GLY A 139 -10.21 9.65 21.15
CA GLY A 139 -10.88 10.08 22.39
C GLY A 139 -11.97 9.14 22.91
N LYS A 140 -12.05 7.90 22.40
CA LYS A 140 -12.94 6.86 22.92
C LYS A 140 -12.12 5.74 23.54
N GLU A 141 -12.58 5.25 24.68
CA GLU A 141 -11.94 4.14 25.39
C GLU A 141 -12.28 2.77 24.80
N LYS A 142 -13.50 2.62 24.27
CA LYS A 142 -14.00 1.34 23.77
C LYS A 142 -13.82 1.19 22.26
N TRP A 143 -13.50 -0.03 21.83
CA TRP A 143 -13.59 -0.45 20.44
C TRP A 143 -15.04 -0.32 19.92
N ASN A 144 -15.19 -0.15 18.61
CA ASN A 144 -16.51 -0.02 18.00
C ASN A 144 -17.40 -1.28 18.11
N ILE A 145 -16.81 -2.44 18.37
CA ILE A 145 -17.50 -3.72 18.57
C ILE A 145 -16.83 -4.55 19.67
N SER A 146 -17.61 -5.44 20.31
CA SER A 146 -17.14 -6.33 21.38
C SER A 146 -16.15 -7.39 20.86
N ALA A 147 -15.32 -7.94 21.75
CA ALA A 147 -14.40 -9.02 21.42
C ALA A 147 -15.13 -10.27 20.90
N ALA A 148 -16.31 -10.60 21.45
CA ALA A 148 -17.13 -11.72 20.97
C ALA A 148 -17.61 -11.50 19.52
N THR A 149 -18.01 -10.27 19.19
CA THR A 149 -18.40 -9.90 17.81
C THR A 149 -17.20 -9.94 16.87
N GLN A 150 -16.02 -9.45 17.30
CA GLN A 150 -14.78 -9.54 16.51
C GLN A 150 -14.45 -11.00 16.17
N ARG A 151 -14.60 -11.91 17.14
CA ARG A 151 -14.39 -13.36 16.93
C ARG A 151 -15.35 -13.95 15.90
N LYS A 152 -16.64 -13.58 15.94
CA LYS A 152 -17.62 -14.04 14.94
C LYS A 152 -17.24 -13.61 13.52
N HIS A 153 -16.83 -12.35 13.35
CA HIS A 153 -16.37 -11.85 12.05
C HIS A 153 -15.09 -12.56 11.60
N LEU A 154 -14.16 -12.84 12.52
CA LEU A 154 -12.95 -13.58 12.20
C LEU A 154 -13.27 -15.02 11.75
N ILE A 155 -14.18 -15.71 12.43
CA ILE A 155 -14.61 -17.07 12.04
C ILE A 155 -15.20 -17.04 10.63
N GLN A 156 -16.08 -16.07 10.33
CA GLN A 156 -16.65 -15.94 9.00
C GLN A 156 -15.56 -15.75 7.93
N PHE A 157 -14.63 -14.82 8.17
CA PHE A 157 -13.50 -14.60 7.26
C PHE A 157 -12.66 -15.86 7.07
N LEU A 158 -12.33 -16.58 8.15
CA LEU A 158 -11.54 -17.81 8.06
C LEU A 158 -12.29 -18.92 7.30
N ASN A 159 -13.61 -19.02 7.44
CA ASN A 159 -14.41 -19.96 6.64
C ASN A 159 -14.40 -19.60 5.16
N GLU A 160 -14.46 -18.31 4.81
CA GLU A 160 -14.31 -17.86 3.42
C GLU A 160 -12.93 -18.24 2.86
N ILE A 161 -11.87 -18.10 3.65
CA ILE A 161 -10.53 -18.55 3.28
C ILE A 161 -10.46 -20.07 3.14
N ILE A 162 -11.06 -20.84 4.04
CA ILE A 162 -11.11 -22.31 3.92
C ILE A 162 -11.78 -22.70 2.61
N ASN A 163 -12.93 -22.10 2.30
CA ASN A 163 -13.62 -22.35 1.03
C ASN A 163 -12.73 -22.01 -0.17
N GLN A 164 -11.98 -20.91 -0.11
CA GLN A 164 -11.02 -20.54 -1.16
C GLN A 164 -9.92 -21.60 -1.31
N LEU A 165 -9.31 -22.06 -0.21
CA LEU A 165 -8.24 -23.06 -0.23
C LEU A 165 -8.70 -24.45 -0.69
N GLN A 166 -10.00 -24.71 -0.69
CA GLN A 166 -10.60 -25.95 -1.17
C GLN A 166 -10.95 -25.91 -2.66
N ILE A 167 -10.81 -24.76 -3.33
CA ILE A 167 -11.03 -24.63 -4.76
C ILE A 167 -9.84 -25.24 -5.51
N GLU A 168 -10.14 -25.95 -6.59
CA GLU A 168 -9.12 -26.42 -7.52
C GLU A 168 -8.43 -25.21 -8.19
N PRO A 169 -7.11 -25.05 -8.05
CA PRO A 169 -6.42 -23.93 -8.66
C PRO A 169 -6.40 -24.05 -10.19
N ILE A 170 -6.29 -22.90 -10.86
CA ILE A 170 -6.01 -22.87 -12.30
C ILE A 170 -4.53 -23.24 -12.47
N THR A 171 -4.25 -24.36 -13.12
CA THR A 171 -2.89 -24.81 -13.42
C THR A 171 -2.44 -24.31 -14.77
N PHE A 172 -1.19 -23.86 -14.89
CA PHE A 172 -0.60 -23.41 -16.14
C PHE A 172 0.91 -23.66 -16.17
N GLU A 173 1.52 -23.71 -17.35
CA GLU A 173 2.95 -23.91 -17.50
C GLU A 173 3.52 -22.94 -18.55
N PHE A 174 4.74 -22.43 -18.32
CA PHE A 174 5.42 -21.57 -19.28
C PHE A 174 6.94 -21.57 -19.05
N ASP A 175 7.70 -21.25 -20.10
CA ASP A 175 9.15 -21.08 -20.01
C ASP A 175 9.52 -19.60 -19.90
N TYR A 176 10.45 -19.29 -19.00
CA TYR A 176 10.97 -17.94 -18.84
C TYR A 176 12.42 -17.96 -18.35
N GLN A 177 13.32 -17.26 -19.06
CA GLN A 177 14.75 -17.17 -18.72
C GLN A 177 15.39 -18.56 -18.49
N ASP A 178 15.14 -19.49 -19.41
CA ASP A 178 15.66 -20.87 -19.38
C ASP A 178 15.17 -21.72 -18.19
N VAL A 179 14.13 -21.26 -17.48
CA VAL A 179 13.45 -22.01 -16.42
C VAL A 179 12.03 -22.36 -16.88
N HIS A 180 11.68 -23.63 -16.73
CA HIS A 180 10.31 -24.10 -16.90
C HIS A 180 9.53 -23.90 -15.59
N TYR A 181 8.40 -23.21 -15.67
CA TYR A 181 7.56 -22.91 -14.53
C TYR A 181 6.24 -23.68 -14.61
N LYS A 182 5.92 -24.37 -13.52
CA LYS A 182 4.59 -24.88 -13.21
C LYS A 182 3.90 -23.90 -12.28
N GLY A 183 2.77 -23.38 -12.72
CA GLY A 183 2.03 -22.35 -12.04
C GLY A 183 0.67 -22.84 -11.57
N GLU A 184 0.28 -22.34 -10.41
CA GLU A 184 -1.07 -22.45 -9.88
C GLU A 184 -1.58 -21.05 -9.56
N ALA A 185 -2.84 -20.80 -9.92
CA ALA A 185 -3.54 -19.57 -9.56
C ALA A 185 -4.83 -19.90 -8.81
N LEU A 186 -4.87 -19.48 -7.55
CA LEU A 186 -6.04 -19.62 -6.71
C LEU A 186 -6.81 -18.29 -6.67
N PRO A 187 -8.11 -18.26 -7.04
CA PRO A 187 -8.86 -17.01 -7.07
C PRO A 187 -9.03 -16.42 -5.66
N VAL A 188 -8.89 -15.10 -5.53
CA VAL A 188 -9.27 -14.40 -4.30
C VAL A 188 -10.78 -14.17 -4.34
N LEU A 189 -11.55 -15.02 -3.66
CA LEU A 189 -13.01 -15.07 -3.78
C LEU A 189 -13.72 -13.73 -3.50
N ALA A 190 -13.16 -12.92 -2.61
CA ALA A 190 -13.67 -11.58 -2.31
C ALA A 190 -13.54 -10.56 -3.46
N THR A 191 -12.99 -10.98 -4.60
CA THR A 191 -12.77 -10.15 -5.79
C THR A 191 -13.43 -10.73 -7.05
N CYS A 192 -14.24 -11.78 -6.87
CA CYS A 192 -14.97 -12.45 -7.93
C CYS A 192 -16.38 -11.86 -8.08
N GLY A 193 -16.73 -11.52 -9.32
CA GLY A 193 -18.07 -11.06 -9.68
C GLY A 193 -19.10 -12.19 -9.69
N GLU A 194 -20.37 -11.83 -9.86
CA GLU A 194 -21.48 -12.78 -9.98
C GLU A 194 -21.35 -13.69 -11.23
N ASP A 195 -20.60 -13.25 -12.22
CA ASP A 195 -20.24 -13.97 -13.44
C ASP A 195 -19.10 -14.99 -13.24
N GLY A 196 -18.54 -15.09 -12.02
CA GLY A 196 -17.42 -15.98 -11.70
C GLY A 196 -16.05 -15.39 -12.05
N THR A 197 -16.02 -14.21 -12.66
CA THR A 197 -14.80 -13.49 -13.05
C THR A 197 -14.10 -12.91 -11.82
N CYS A 198 -12.86 -13.33 -11.55
CA CYS A 198 -12.07 -12.83 -10.43
C CYS A 198 -11.03 -11.80 -10.88
N SER A 199 -10.84 -10.74 -10.10
CA SER A 199 -9.85 -9.69 -10.42
C SER A 199 -8.53 -9.82 -9.68
N GLU A 200 -8.42 -10.74 -8.71
CA GLU A 200 -7.17 -11.05 -8.01
C GLU A 200 -6.99 -12.56 -7.83
N PHE A 201 -5.75 -13.03 -7.95
CA PHE A 201 -5.37 -14.43 -7.78
C PHE A 201 -4.10 -14.54 -6.94
N GLU A 202 -4.04 -15.52 -6.05
CA GLU A 202 -2.81 -15.94 -5.38
C GLU A 202 -2.04 -16.88 -6.31
N ILE A 203 -0.78 -16.56 -6.57
CA ILE A 203 0.06 -17.25 -7.53
C ILE A 203 1.14 -18.05 -6.81
N THR A 204 1.24 -19.32 -7.18
CA THR A 204 2.34 -20.22 -6.82
C THR A 204 3.08 -20.61 -8.10
N LEU A 205 4.41 -20.56 -8.09
CA LEU A 205 5.24 -21.02 -9.20
C LEU A 205 6.28 -22.01 -8.67
N ASN A 206 6.34 -23.23 -9.20
CA ASN A 206 7.24 -24.30 -8.76
C ASN A 206 7.21 -24.47 -7.22
N ASP A 207 6.00 -24.60 -6.66
CA ASP A 207 5.71 -24.72 -5.22
C ASP A 207 6.10 -23.50 -4.36
N GLU A 208 6.54 -22.39 -4.97
CA GLU A 208 6.84 -21.16 -4.26
C GLU A 208 5.69 -20.14 -4.37
N ASN A 209 5.21 -19.66 -3.23
CA ASN A 209 4.23 -18.58 -3.16
C ASN A 209 4.85 -17.27 -3.68
N MET A 210 4.33 -16.76 -4.79
CA MET A 210 4.74 -15.49 -5.37
C MET A 210 3.95 -14.31 -4.77
N GLY A 211 2.74 -14.58 -4.25
CA GLY A 211 1.82 -13.59 -3.70
C GLY A 211 0.63 -13.33 -4.62
N ILE A 212 0.02 -12.15 -4.54
CA ILE A 212 -1.23 -11.84 -5.25
C ILE A 212 -0.98 -11.03 -6.52
N ILE A 213 -1.43 -11.56 -7.66
CA ILE A 213 -1.56 -10.83 -8.93
C ILE A 213 -2.94 -10.17 -9.02
N LYS A 214 -3.00 -8.96 -9.56
CA LYS A 214 -4.21 -8.13 -9.61
C LYS A 214 -4.45 -7.61 -11.01
N HIS A 215 -5.65 -7.83 -11.53
CA HIS A 215 -6.07 -7.24 -12.80
C HIS A 215 -6.52 -5.80 -12.58
N MET A 216 -5.82 -4.86 -13.22
CA MET A 216 -6.19 -3.45 -13.19
C MET A 216 -6.55 -2.95 -14.59
N LYS A 217 -7.12 -1.74 -14.68
CA LYS A 217 -7.41 -1.07 -15.97
C LYS A 217 -6.21 -0.97 -16.91
N SER A 218 -4.99 -1.03 -16.39
CA SER A 218 -3.74 -0.95 -17.16
C SER A 218 -3.11 -2.33 -17.40
N GLY A 219 -3.86 -3.42 -17.22
CA GLY A 219 -3.37 -4.79 -17.22
C GLY A 219 -2.99 -5.31 -15.82
N TRP A 220 -2.45 -6.52 -15.82
CA TRP A 220 -2.01 -7.26 -14.65
C TRP A 220 -0.86 -6.61 -13.88
N LYS A 221 -0.90 -6.67 -12.56
CA LYS A 221 0.13 -6.16 -11.66
C LYS A 221 0.39 -7.09 -10.49
N MET A 222 1.66 -7.18 -10.12
CA MET A 222 2.14 -7.92 -8.97
C MET A 222 3.36 -7.20 -8.40
N ASP A 223 3.51 -7.22 -7.07
CA ASP A 223 4.72 -6.71 -6.42
C ASP A 223 5.84 -7.75 -6.53
N ARG A 224 7.10 -7.29 -6.54
CA ARG A 224 8.31 -8.14 -6.50
C ARG A 224 8.52 -9.09 -7.69
N MET A 225 7.79 -8.91 -8.79
CA MET A 225 7.97 -9.68 -10.02
C MET A 225 8.21 -8.74 -11.21
N ASP A 226 8.99 -9.19 -12.20
CA ASP A 226 9.24 -8.39 -13.40
C ASP A 226 8.02 -8.38 -14.34
N LYS A 227 7.93 -7.32 -15.16
CA LYS A 227 6.75 -7.07 -16.00
C LYS A 227 6.50 -8.13 -17.07
N LYS A 228 7.55 -8.79 -17.58
CA LYS A 228 7.39 -9.81 -18.63
C LYS A 228 6.78 -11.06 -18.03
N MET A 229 7.27 -11.48 -16.87
CA MET A 229 6.72 -12.62 -16.14
C MET A 229 5.26 -12.39 -15.73
N ILE A 230 4.93 -11.20 -15.20
CA ILE A 230 3.55 -10.81 -14.88
C ILE A 230 2.64 -10.92 -16.12
N LYS A 231 3.14 -10.51 -17.30
CA LYS A 231 2.37 -10.61 -18.54
C LYS A 231 2.11 -12.06 -18.93
N LEU A 232 3.14 -12.92 -18.86
CA LEU A 232 3.00 -14.35 -19.19
C LEU A 232 1.97 -15.04 -18.29
N ILE A 233 2.03 -14.80 -16.98
CA ILE A 233 1.02 -15.32 -16.04
C ILE A 233 -0.36 -14.78 -16.40
N GLY A 234 -0.47 -13.48 -16.63
CA GLY A 234 -1.73 -12.84 -16.95
C GLY A 234 -2.39 -13.33 -18.25
N GLU A 235 -1.60 -13.84 -19.20
CA GLU A 235 -2.10 -14.49 -20.42
C GLU A 235 -2.70 -15.87 -20.15
N GLN A 236 -2.32 -16.54 -19.05
CA GLN A 236 -2.86 -17.86 -18.68
C GLN A 236 -4.17 -17.75 -17.88
N LEU A 237 -4.43 -16.60 -17.26
CA LEU A 237 -5.56 -16.39 -16.35
C LEU A 237 -6.83 -15.89 -17.05
N GLU A 238 -6.84 -15.87 -18.39
CA GLU A 238 -7.89 -15.33 -19.29
C GLU A 238 -9.19 -14.91 -18.57
N ILE A 239 -9.24 -13.62 -18.19
CA ILE A 239 -10.42 -12.93 -17.68
C ILE A 239 -11.09 -12.13 -18.80
#